data_AF-A0AAV2TVC3-F1
#
_entry.id   AF-A0AAV2TVC3-F1
#
_cell.length_a   1.000
_cell.length_b   1.000
_cell.length_c   1.000
_cell.angle_alpha   90.00
_cell.angle_beta   90.00
_cell.angle_gamma   90.00
#
_symmetry.space_group_name_H-M   'P 1'
#
loop_
_entity.id
_entity.type
_entity.pdbx_description
1 polymer ?
#
loop_
_entity_poly.entity_id
_entity_poly.type
_entity_poly.pdbx_seq_one_letter_code
_entity_poly.pdbx_strand_id
1 'polypeptide(L)'
;MFPSVTGARRLLPLIRFVSTATAKQKPALRRHSMCFVYSIREGRRLNFGESVLDRITDEDEATVSLYQYGDNVAIDSIHPDAIHLVAGRLPGCPLSRKNRVNYGNVLTGQSTGMKRPHIAVASVCLLQSPNADGLLLTQRPWHMRSYPGVWVPPGGHCEFAEPPQVAAVRELCEELGFDAAVKGRWEEEVNITPSSLIPLCAWEATYPCYSPSPIYHQLVLYFVATWPQWLNSQTHFVRTSSFQNVSSSFRPPLPRLNLQSDEVRTAIWLPTSVLEWIIQDWALFQSLGRNSSGANKSPLTSSGTVESSKLSTPIWYWQNESRCWDLKAANEFMCPLKPQGRREPEDCSSAKDLSKPTPVSTGTAYAVTNWLSKLHQLD
;
A
#
# COMPACT_ATOMS: atom_id res chain seq x y z
N MET A 1 -30.81 21.27 31.97
CA MET A 1 -29.37 21.43 32.26
C MET A 1 -28.71 20.08 32.06
N PHE A 2 -28.14 19.86 30.88
CA PHE A 2 -27.26 18.72 30.58
C PHE A 2 -25.87 19.29 30.31
N PRO A 3 -24.80 18.76 30.93
CA PRO A 3 -23.48 19.31 30.71
C PRO A 3 -22.95 18.88 29.35
N SER A 4 -22.44 19.84 28.59
CA SER A 4 -21.71 19.63 27.35
C SER A 4 -20.39 18.93 27.64
N VAL A 5 -20.20 17.73 27.11
CA VAL A 5 -18.87 17.09 27.03
C VAL A 5 -18.25 17.52 25.71
N THR A 6 -17.54 18.65 25.72
CA THR A 6 -16.56 18.99 24.69
C THR A 6 -15.38 18.05 24.82
N GLY A 7 -15.44 16.90 24.15
CA GLY A 7 -14.31 16.02 23.96
C GLY A 7 -13.30 16.69 23.02
N ALA A 8 -12.22 17.22 23.58
CA ALA A 8 -11.08 17.66 22.79
C ALA A 8 -10.56 16.47 21.97
N ARG A 9 -10.78 16.49 20.65
CA ARG A 9 -10.20 15.53 19.71
C ARG A 9 -8.67 15.64 19.83
N ARG A 10 -8.02 14.63 20.41
CA ARG A 10 -6.56 14.50 20.35
C ARG A 10 -6.16 14.38 18.89
N LEU A 11 -5.45 15.38 18.39
CA LEU A 11 -4.80 15.34 17.08
C LEU A 11 -3.80 14.17 17.07
N LEU A 12 -3.89 13.27 16.08
CA LEU A 12 -2.88 12.24 15.86
C LEU A 12 -1.55 12.95 15.47
N PRO A 13 -0.42 12.59 16.08
CA PRO A 13 0.86 13.20 15.72
C PRO A 13 1.28 12.78 14.30
N LEU A 14 1.63 13.76 13.46
CA LEU A 14 2.42 13.54 12.24
C LEU A 14 3.86 13.15 12.59
N ILE A 15 4.60 12.60 11.61
CA ILE A 15 6.05 12.47 11.72
C ILE A 15 6.57 13.91 11.69
N ARG A 16 6.85 14.48 12.87
CA ARG A 16 7.32 15.85 13.00
C ARG A 16 8.79 15.93 12.65
N PHE A 17 9.13 16.93 11.85
CA PHE A 17 10.48 17.24 11.42
C PHE A 17 11.28 17.85 12.56
N VAL A 18 12.56 17.51 12.62
CA VAL A 18 13.59 18.44 13.11
C VAL A 18 14.43 18.82 11.90
N SER A 19 14.24 20.05 11.41
CA SER A 19 15.16 20.64 10.44
C SER A 19 16.49 20.89 11.14
N THR A 20 17.54 20.15 10.77
CA THR A 20 18.93 20.48 11.14
C THR A 20 19.73 21.05 9.96
N ALA A 21 19.12 21.27 8.80
CA ALA A 21 19.83 21.77 7.64
C ALA A 21 19.73 23.29 7.53
N THR A 22 20.75 23.99 8.02
CA THR A 22 21.03 25.37 7.57
C THR A 22 21.24 25.36 6.06
N ALA A 23 20.53 26.26 5.36
CA ALA A 23 20.66 26.48 3.93
C ALA A 23 22.13 26.78 3.54
N LYS A 24 22.86 25.76 3.10
CA LYS A 24 24.14 25.91 2.39
C LYS A 24 24.15 24.97 1.19
N GLN A 25 24.15 25.61 0.01
CA GLN A 25 24.56 25.11 -1.30
C GLN A 25 24.16 23.67 -1.64
N LYS A 26 23.09 23.51 -2.43
CA LYS A 26 22.79 22.27 -3.17
C LYS A 26 24.00 21.90 -4.05
N PRO A 27 24.78 20.84 -3.73
CA PRO A 27 25.61 20.22 -4.74
C PRO A 27 24.65 19.53 -5.73
N ALA A 28 25.05 19.36 -6.99
CA ALA A 28 24.27 18.61 -7.97
C ALA A 28 23.92 17.22 -7.39
N LEU A 29 22.67 17.05 -6.92
CA LEU A 29 22.20 15.81 -6.33
C LEU A 29 22.31 14.73 -7.39
N ARG A 30 23.12 13.71 -7.12
CA ARG A 30 23.01 12.43 -7.83
C ARG A 30 21.55 12.01 -7.74
N ARG A 31 20.85 11.95 -8.89
CA ARG A 31 19.55 11.30 -8.98
C ARG A 31 19.66 9.92 -8.32
N HIS A 32 18.75 9.62 -7.41
CA HIS A 32 18.57 8.32 -6.73
C HIS A 32 19.46 8.04 -5.51
N SER A 33 19.35 8.87 -4.47
CA SER A 33 19.55 8.37 -3.10
C SER A 33 18.14 8.11 -2.52
N MET A 34 17.94 6.97 -1.84
CA MET A 34 16.64 6.55 -1.28
C MET A 34 16.66 6.66 0.24
N CYS A 35 15.48 6.72 0.87
CA CYS A 35 15.35 6.52 2.32
C CYS A 35 15.39 5.03 2.68
N PHE A 36 16.07 4.72 3.79
CA PHE A 36 16.27 3.35 4.27
C PHE A 36 15.76 3.15 5.70
N VAL A 37 15.48 1.90 6.05
CA VAL A 37 15.11 1.49 7.41
C VAL A 37 16.33 1.56 8.33
N TYR A 38 16.17 2.18 9.50
CA TYR A 38 17.21 2.35 10.51
C TYR A 38 16.73 1.83 11.87
N SER A 39 17.64 1.23 12.63
CA SER A 39 17.42 0.91 14.04
C SER A 39 18.24 1.88 14.89
N ILE A 40 17.55 2.65 15.73
CA ILE A 40 18.16 3.52 16.74
C ILE A 40 18.89 2.67 17.78
N ARG A 41 18.31 1.54 18.19
CA ARG A 41 18.93 0.64 19.18
C ARG A 41 20.26 0.06 18.69
N GLU A 42 20.35 -0.27 17.41
CA GLU A 42 21.56 -0.84 16.81
C GLU A 42 22.49 0.22 16.19
N GLY A 43 22.04 1.47 16.08
CA GLY A 43 22.82 2.57 15.51
C GLY A 43 23.19 2.38 14.02
N ARG A 44 22.34 1.70 13.24
CA ARG A 44 22.64 1.37 11.84
C ARG A 44 21.41 1.13 10.97
N ARG A 45 21.62 1.17 9.64
CA ARG A 45 20.65 0.68 8.66
C ARG A 45 20.50 -0.83 8.75
N LEU A 46 19.28 -1.30 8.52
CA LEU A 46 19.01 -2.72 8.36
C LEU A 46 19.41 -3.16 6.95
N ASN A 47 20.12 -4.27 6.87
CA ASN A 47 20.55 -4.87 5.60
C ASN A 47 19.38 -5.60 4.95
N PHE A 48 19.43 -5.70 3.62
CA PHE A 48 18.35 -6.26 2.82
C PHE A 48 17.85 -7.64 3.29
N GLY A 49 18.73 -8.54 3.71
CA GLY A 49 18.33 -9.88 4.14
C GLY A 49 18.03 -10.02 5.64
N GLU A 50 18.02 -8.91 6.37
CA GLU A 50 17.50 -8.85 7.73
C GLU A 50 15.99 -8.61 7.67
N SER A 51 15.29 -8.94 8.74
CA SER A 51 13.85 -8.66 8.88
C SER A 51 13.65 -7.44 9.79
N VAL A 52 12.72 -6.56 9.40
CA VAL A 52 12.28 -5.40 10.15
C VAL A 52 11.54 -5.85 11.40
N LEU A 53 10.53 -6.72 11.25
CA LEU A 53 9.71 -7.14 12.38
C LEU A 53 10.47 -7.96 13.41
N ASP A 54 11.48 -8.74 13.01
CA ASP A 54 12.30 -9.55 13.95
C ASP A 54 13.18 -8.68 14.90
N ARG A 55 13.22 -7.37 14.69
CA ARG A 55 13.83 -6.40 15.62
C ARG A 55 12.90 -6.00 16.74
N ILE A 56 11.60 -6.23 16.56
CA ILE A 56 10.53 -5.75 17.45
C ILE A 56 9.78 -6.93 18.08
N THR A 57 9.55 -8.01 17.32
CA THR A 57 8.71 -9.16 17.70
C THR A 57 9.14 -10.45 17.01
N ASP A 58 8.78 -11.61 17.58
CA ASP A 58 8.87 -12.91 16.90
C ASP A 58 7.58 -13.25 16.11
N GLU A 59 6.52 -12.46 16.28
CA GLU A 59 5.25 -12.63 15.58
C GLU A 59 5.26 -12.04 14.16
N ASP A 60 4.15 -12.17 13.43
CA ASP A 60 3.99 -11.56 12.09
C ASP A 60 3.39 -10.15 12.13
N GLU A 61 3.15 -9.62 13.33
CA GLU A 61 2.63 -8.27 13.54
C GLU A 61 3.19 -7.68 14.84
N ALA A 62 3.51 -6.38 14.83
CA ALA A 62 3.86 -5.61 16.02
C ALA A 62 3.61 -4.11 15.83
N THR A 63 3.62 -3.36 16.93
CA THR A 63 3.67 -1.90 16.88
C THR A 63 5.11 -1.43 16.69
N VAL A 64 5.37 -0.68 15.62
CA VAL A 64 6.66 -0.01 15.34
C VAL A 64 6.60 1.45 15.75
N SER A 65 7.72 2.00 16.20
CA SER A 65 7.85 3.41 16.60
C SER A 65 8.68 4.17 15.57
N LEU A 66 7.98 4.81 14.64
CA LEU A 66 8.54 5.44 13.45
C LEU A 66 8.96 6.88 13.70
N TYR A 67 10.16 7.24 13.25
CA TYR A 67 10.64 8.61 13.30
C TYR A 67 11.62 8.90 12.17
N GLN A 68 11.54 10.09 11.56
CA GLN A 68 12.49 10.50 10.54
C GLN A 68 13.85 10.79 11.18
N TYR A 69 14.89 10.08 10.75
CA TYR A 69 16.26 10.23 11.27
C TYR A 69 17.23 10.48 10.12
N GLY A 70 17.47 11.76 9.80
CA GLY A 70 18.27 12.18 8.66
C GLY A 70 17.65 11.69 7.34
N ASP A 71 18.40 10.88 6.59
CA ASP A 71 17.96 10.23 5.35
C ASP A 71 17.36 8.82 5.59
N ASN A 72 16.91 8.53 6.81
CA ASN A 72 16.38 7.22 7.20
C ASN A 72 15.06 7.33 7.95
N VAL A 73 14.37 6.20 8.06
CA VAL A 73 13.22 6.04 8.97
C VAL A 73 13.59 5.04 10.05
N ALA A 74 13.66 5.54 11.29
CA ALA A 74 13.82 4.72 12.49
C ALA A 74 12.56 3.89 12.74
N ILE A 75 12.70 2.64 13.19
CA ILE A 75 11.56 1.73 13.50
C ILE A 75 11.33 1.48 15.00
N ASP A 76 12.26 1.90 15.83
CA ASP A 76 12.36 1.65 17.27
C ASP A 76 12.67 2.96 18.02
N SER A 77 12.19 4.08 17.50
CA SER A 77 12.45 5.42 18.04
C SER A 77 11.84 5.60 19.42
N ILE A 78 12.58 6.27 20.29
CA ILE A 78 12.12 6.77 21.60
C ILE A 78 11.79 8.27 21.57
N HIS A 79 11.80 8.88 20.37
CA HIS A 79 11.50 10.30 20.23
C HIS A 79 10.05 10.58 20.67
N PRO A 80 9.77 11.66 21.42
CA PRO A 80 8.42 11.97 21.89
C PRO A 80 7.38 12.12 20.76
N ASP A 81 7.81 12.61 19.61
CA ASP A 81 6.99 12.76 18.39
C ASP A 81 7.05 11.54 17.44
N ALA A 82 7.53 10.39 17.91
CA ALA A 82 7.49 9.17 17.11
C ALA A 82 6.03 8.76 16.83
N ILE A 83 5.77 8.28 15.62
CA ILE A 83 4.48 7.69 15.27
C ILE A 83 4.51 6.20 15.61
N HIS A 84 3.47 5.74 16.28
CA HIS A 84 3.27 4.32 16.53
C HIS A 84 2.29 3.74 15.51
N LEU A 85 2.76 2.83 14.67
CA LEU A 85 1.94 2.12 13.68
C LEU A 85 1.94 0.63 13.95
N VAL A 86 0.81 -0.02 13.72
CA VAL A 86 0.80 -1.47 13.55
C VAL A 86 1.52 -1.81 12.24
N ALA A 87 2.45 -2.74 12.30
CA ALA A 87 3.24 -3.23 11.18
C ALA A 87 3.03 -4.73 11.04
N GLY A 88 2.65 -5.17 9.83
CA GLY A 88 2.47 -6.57 9.51
C GLY A 88 3.50 -7.09 8.50
N ARG A 89 3.57 -8.42 8.39
CA ARG A 89 4.19 -9.13 7.28
C ARG A 89 3.36 -10.33 6.87
N LEU A 90 3.73 -10.91 5.73
CA LEU A 90 3.10 -12.13 5.26
C LEU A 90 3.47 -13.32 6.19
N PRO A 91 2.49 -14.12 6.66
CA PRO A 91 2.78 -15.36 7.36
C PRO A 91 3.61 -16.29 6.46
N GLY A 92 4.71 -16.84 6.99
CA GLY A 92 5.65 -17.63 6.19
C GLY A 92 6.68 -16.82 5.40
N CYS A 93 6.81 -15.51 5.68
CA CYS A 93 7.81 -14.63 5.08
C CYS A 93 9.23 -15.25 5.15
N PRO A 94 9.98 -15.29 4.03
CA PRO A 94 11.31 -15.91 3.97
C PRO A 94 12.36 -15.19 4.82
N LEU A 95 12.19 -13.89 5.09
CA LEU A 95 13.12 -13.11 5.91
C LEU A 95 12.88 -13.26 7.41
N SER A 96 11.73 -13.79 7.81
CA SER A 96 11.42 -14.02 9.22
C SER A 96 12.33 -15.11 9.80
N ARG A 97 12.90 -14.83 10.98
CA ARG A 97 13.79 -15.72 11.72
C ARG A 97 13.15 -17.07 11.98
N LYS A 98 11.85 -17.10 12.31
CA LYS A 98 11.10 -18.35 12.56
C LYS A 98 10.98 -19.24 11.33
N ASN A 99 11.13 -18.67 10.14
CA ASN A 99 11.06 -19.40 8.87
C ASN A 99 12.42 -19.77 8.28
N ARG A 100 13.54 -19.39 8.93
CA ARG A 100 14.90 -19.77 8.46
C ARG A 100 15.08 -21.27 8.31
N VAL A 101 14.44 -22.07 9.16
CA VAL A 101 14.48 -23.55 9.06
C VAL A 101 13.86 -24.03 7.74
N ASN A 102 12.87 -23.31 7.21
CA ASN A 102 12.15 -23.68 5.98
C ASN A 102 12.83 -23.21 4.68
N TYR A 103 13.59 -22.12 4.73
CA TYR A 103 14.21 -21.50 3.56
C TYR A 103 15.75 -21.57 3.55
N GLY A 104 16.36 -22.04 4.64
CA GLY A 104 17.80 -21.96 4.86
C GLY A 104 18.26 -20.52 5.11
N ASN A 105 19.56 -20.27 4.89
CA ASN A 105 20.07 -18.91 4.85
C ASN A 105 19.56 -18.25 3.56
N VAL A 106 18.66 -17.28 3.68
CA VAL A 106 18.30 -16.39 2.57
C VAL A 106 19.60 -15.84 2.02
N LEU A 107 19.81 -16.02 0.71
CA LEU A 107 21.01 -15.55 0.02
C LEU A 107 21.04 -14.02 0.09
N THR A 108 21.67 -13.51 1.13
CA THR A 108 21.90 -12.08 1.31
C THR A 108 23.01 -11.67 0.35
N GLY A 109 22.67 -10.85 -0.65
CA GLY A 109 23.50 -9.86 -1.37
C GLY A 109 24.91 -10.19 -1.92
N GLN A 110 25.67 -11.13 -1.37
CA GLN A 110 27.06 -11.40 -1.73
C GLN A 110 27.21 -12.34 -2.94
N SER A 111 26.18 -13.13 -3.27
CA SER A 111 26.23 -14.04 -4.44
C SER A 111 25.53 -13.51 -5.69
N THR A 112 24.77 -12.41 -5.61
CA THR A 112 23.83 -12.00 -6.69
C THR A 112 24.09 -10.61 -7.31
N GLY A 113 25.10 -9.86 -6.87
CA GLY A 113 25.38 -8.51 -7.45
C GLY A 113 24.28 -7.47 -7.16
N MET A 114 23.63 -7.59 -5.99
CA MET A 114 22.43 -6.83 -5.64
C MET A 114 22.69 -5.32 -5.53
N LYS A 115 21.86 -4.50 -6.21
CA LYS A 115 22.02 -3.04 -6.31
C LYS A 115 21.64 -2.23 -5.05
N ARG A 116 21.06 -2.87 -4.01
CA ARG A 116 20.53 -2.19 -2.81
C ARG A 116 20.92 -2.96 -1.54
N PRO A 117 21.91 -2.49 -0.75
CA PRO A 117 22.39 -3.22 0.43
C PRO A 117 21.43 -3.15 1.63
N HIS A 118 20.51 -2.19 1.64
CA HIS A 118 19.62 -1.90 2.78
C HIS A 118 18.14 -1.98 2.40
N ILE A 119 17.29 -2.15 3.41
CA ILE A 119 15.83 -2.19 3.28
C ILE A 119 15.34 -0.78 2.95
N ALA A 120 14.71 -0.60 1.79
CA ALA A 120 14.18 0.69 1.38
C ALA A 120 12.86 1.02 2.10
N VAL A 121 12.54 2.30 2.22
CA VAL A 121 11.23 2.77 2.68
C VAL A 121 10.41 3.20 1.48
N ALA A 122 9.17 2.75 1.43
CA ALA A 122 8.17 3.19 0.46
C ALA A 122 6.98 3.81 1.18
N SER A 123 6.32 4.75 0.53
CA SER A 123 5.10 5.38 1.06
C SER A 123 3.97 5.26 0.05
N VAL A 124 2.79 5.04 0.61
CA VAL A 124 1.58 4.68 -0.13
C VAL A 124 0.41 5.50 0.40
N CYS A 125 -0.43 5.99 -0.50
CA CYS A 125 -1.62 6.76 -0.14
C CYS A 125 -2.91 6.04 -0.54
N LEU A 126 -3.65 5.55 0.45
CA LEU A 126 -5.05 5.14 0.30
C LEU A 126 -5.92 6.38 0.16
N LEU A 127 -6.40 6.64 -1.04
CA LEU A 127 -7.30 7.75 -1.30
C LEU A 127 -8.74 7.31 -1.07
N GLN A 128 -9.38 7.84 -0.03
CA GLN A 128 -10.78 7.55 0.30
C GLN A 128 -11.74 8.60 -0.25
N SER A 129 -13.01 8.20 -0.41
CA SER A 129 -14.07 9.13 -0.80
C SER A 129 -14.31 10.17 0.30
N PRO A 130 -14.96 11.32 -0.01
CA PRO A 130 -15.32 12.33 0.98
C PRO A 130 -16.20 11.78 2.10
N ASN A 131 -17.01 10.75 1.80
CA ASN A 131 -17.88 10.10 2.76
C ASN A 131 -17.24 8.86 3.42
N ALA A 132 -15.97 8.57 3.09
CA ALA A 132 -15.23 7.39 3.53
C ALA A 132 -15.95 6.04 3.25
N ASP A 133 -16.71 5.98 2.16
CA ASP A 133 -17.49 4.80 1.71
C ASP A 133 -16.82 4.03 0.57
N GLY A 134 -15.56 4.35 0.26
CA GLY A 134 -14.79 3.67 -0.76
C GLY A 134 -13.37 4.18 -0.93
N LEU A 135 -12.57 3.41 -1.67
CA LEU A 135 -11.15 3.66 -1.91
C LEU A 135 -10.82 3.61 -3.40
N LEU A 136 -9.89 4.45 -3.84
CA LEU A 136 -9.28 4.36 -5.17
C LEU A 136 -8.05 3.44 -5.14
N LEU A 137 -7.98 2.52 -6.10
CA LEU A 137 -6.79 1.71 -6.39
C LEU A 137 -6.33 1.91 -7.83
N THR A 138 -5.02 1.77 -8.05
CA THR A 138 -4.36 1.75 -9.36
C THR A 138 -3.90 0.33 -9.71
N GLN A 139 -3.84 0.02 -11.00
CA GLN A 139 -3.26 -1.23 -11.49
C GLN A 139 -1.83 -0.99 -11.97
N ARG A 140 -0.87 -1.77 -11.46
CA ARG A 140 0.51 -1.69 -11.92
C ARG A 140 0.66 -2.20 -13.35
N PRO A 141 1.41 -1.52 -14.23
CA PRO A 141 1.72 -2.02 -15.57
C PRO A 141 2.40 -3.39 -15.56
N TRP A 142 2.09 -4.19 -16.56
CA TRP A 142 2.58 -5.56 -16.68
C TRP A 142 4.10 -5.67 -16.91
N HIS A 143 4.74 -4.62 -17.43
CA HIS A 143 6.19 -4.60 -17.68
C HIS A 143 7.00 -4.31 -16.41
N MET A 144 6.36 -3.98 -15.29
CA MET A 144 7.07 -3.74 -14.04
C MET A 144 7.72 -5.01 -13.49
N ARG A 145 8.92 -4.85 -12.92
CA ARG A 145 9.71 -5.96 -12.37
C ARG A 145 9.14 -6.52 -11.06
N SER A 146 8.33 -5.74 -10.36
CA SER A 146 7.67 -6.13 -9.11
C SER A 146 6.18 -5.88 -9.18
N TYR A 147 5.42 -6.87 -8.69
CA TYR A 147 3.96 -6.86 -8.63
C TYR A 147 3.29 -6.45 -9.97
N PRO A 148 3.66 -7.05 -11.13
CA PRO A 148 3.05 -6.68 -12.41
C PRO A 148 1.56 -7.03 -12.43
N GLY A 149 0.72 -6.09 -12.88
CA GLY A 149 -0.74 -6.27 -12.99
C GLY A 149 -1.51 -6.22 -11.66
N VAL A 150 -0.83 -6.16 -10.52
CA VAL A 150 -1.47 -6.20 -9.19
C VAL A 150 -2.14 -4.86 -8.88
N TRP A 151 -3.31 -4.92 -8.23
CA TRP A 151 -4.00 -3.73 -7.71
C TRP A 151 -3.36 -3.22 -6.42
N VAL A 152 -2.96 -1.96 -6.42
CA VAL A 152 -2.33 -1.27 -5.31
C VAL A 152 -2.87 0.16 -5.22
N PRO A 153 -2.92 0.78 -4.04
CA PRO A 153 -3.01 2.24 -3.97
C PRO A 153 -1.75 2.90 -4.56
N PRO A 154 -1.84 4.17 -5.00
CA PRO A 154 -0.68 4.94 -5.44
C PRO A 154 0.44 4.99 -4.41
N GLY A 155 1.68 4.85 -4.86
CA GLY A 155 2.83 4.88 -3.97
C GLY A 155 4.13 4.37 -4.56
N GLY A 156 5.22 4.81 -3.94
CA GLY A 156 6.57 4.52 -4.41
C GLY A 156 7.63 4.73 -3.33
N HIS A 157 8.89 4.77 -3.75
CA HIS A 157 10.01 4.86 -2.81
C HIS A 157 10.12 6.27 -2.25
N CYS A 158 10.43 6.38 -0.96
CA CYS A 158 10.82 7.66 -0.39
C CYS A 158 12.20 8.04 -0.94
N GLU A 159 12.32 9.26 -1.47
CA GLU A 159 13.59 9.82 -1.91
C GLU A 159 14.49 10.18 -0.72
N PHE A 160 15.75 10.50 -0.98
CA PHE A 160 16.72 10.85 0.04
C PHE A 160 16.26 12.04 0.89
N ALA A 161 16.24 11.82 2.20
CA ALA A 161 15.76 12.79 3.19
C ALA A 161 14.32 13.28 2.94
N GLU A 162 13.57 12.58 2.07
CA GLU A 162 12.15 12.82 1.85
C GLU A 162 11.36 12.15 2.98
N PRO A 163 10.52 12.91 3.70
CA PRO A 163 9.62 12.36 4.69
C PRO A 163 8.59 11.43 4.04
N PRO A 164 8.22 10.32 4.70
CA PRO A 164 7.20 9.40 4.20
C PRO A 164 5.86 10.05 3.81
N GLN A 165 5.42 11.05 4.58
CA GLN A 165 4.15 11.74 4.32
C GLN A 165 4.21 12.61 3.05
N VAL A 166 5.33 13.27 2.78
CA VAL A 166 5.57 13.98 1.51
C VAL A 166 5.62 13.01 0.34
N ALA A 167 6.36 11.90 0.49
CA ALA A 167 6.44 10.86 -0.54
C ALA A 167 5.05 10.30 -0.91
N ALA A 168 4.18 10.05 0.08
CA ALA A 168 2.82 9.56 -0.18
C ALA A 168 1.99 10.52 -1.04
N VAL A 169 2.04 11.83 -0.78
CA VAL A 169 1.32 12.86 -1.56
C VAL A 169 1.94 13.04 -2.94
N ARG A 170 3.27 13.03 -3.02
CA ARG A 170 4.00 13.13 -4.29
C ARG A 170 3.61 11.99 -5.22
N GLU A 171 3.75 10.75 -4.77
CA GLU A 171 3.44 9.55 -5.57
C GLU A 171 1.96 9.51 -5.97
N LEU A 172 1.05 9.89 -5.06
CA LEU A 172 -0.37 10.04 -5.37
C LEU A 172 -0.59 11.01 -6.54
N CYS A 173 0.05 12.18 -6.51
CA CYS A 173 -0.10 13.20 -7.54
C CYS A 173 0.56 12.79 -8.86
N GLU A 174 1.75 12.19 -8.81
CA GLU A 174 2.49 11.71 -9.96
C GLU A 174 1.69 10.63 -10.69
N GLU A 175 1.30 9.56 -9.99
CA GLU A 175 0.56 8.42 -10.56
C GLU A 175 -0.81 8.81 -11.14
N LEU A 176 -1.56 9.67 -10.45
CA LEU A 176 -2.89 10.11 -10.90
C LEU A 176 -2.82 11.24 -11.94
N GLY A 177 -1.64 11.84 -12.13
CA GLY A 177 -1.38 12.89 -13.11
C GLY A 177 -1.93 14.26 -12.71
N PHE A 178 -1.93 14.58 -11.43
CA PHE A 178 -2.25 15.92 -10.96
C PHE A 178 -1.11 16.89 -11.26
N ASP A 179 -1.47 18.13 -11.57
CA ASP A 179 -0.47 19.17 -11.86
C ASP A 179 0.23 19.69 -10.59
N ALA A 180 1.24 20.53 -10.79
CA ALA A 180 2.03 21.10 -9.71
C ALA A 180 1.21 22.00 -8.76
N ALA A 181 0.12 22.62 -9.23
CA ALA A 181 -0.72 23.48 -8.38
C ALA A 181 -1.59 22.63 -7.44
N VAL A 182 -2.16 21.54 -7.95
CA VAL A 182 -2.89 20.55 -7.13
C VAL A 182 -1.94 19.91 -6.12
N LYS A 183 -0.77 19.45 -6.56
CA LYS A 183 0.26 18.86 -5.68
C LYS A 183 0.67 19.83 -4.58
N GLY A 184 1.05 21.07 -4.93
CA GLY A 184 1.51 22.07 -3.97
C GLY A 184 0.44 22.41 -2.93
N ARG A 185 -0.83 22.51 -3.34
CA ARG A 185 -1.94 22.73 -2.42
C ARG A 185 -2.16 21.55 -1.47
N TRP A 186 -2.05 20.32 -1.96
CA TRP A 186 -2.21 19.12 -1.13
C TRP A 186 -1.06 18.99 -0.13
N GLU A 187 0.18 19.25 -0.55
CA GLU A 187 1.36 19.28 0.33
C GLU A 187 1.21 20.36 1.42
N GLU A 188 0.73 21.56 1.07
CA GLU A 188 0.43 22.60 2.03
C GLU A 188 -0.66 22.16 3.02
N GLU A 189 -1.74 21.54 2.53
CA GLU A 189 -2.83 21.05 3.37
C GLU A 189 -2.35 19.98 4.36
N VAL A 190 -1.51 19.03 3.93
CA VAL A 190 -0.93 18.01 4.82
C VAL A 190 -0.01 18.63 5.87
N ASN A 191 0.72 19.69 5.53
CA ASN A 191 1.58 20.40 6.47
C ASN A 191 0.80 21.21 7.51
N ILE A 192 -0.30 21.87 7.10
CA ILE A 192 -1.13 22.71 7.98
C ILE A 192 -2.12 21.86 8.79
N THR A 193 -2.70 20.85 8.16
CA THR A 193 -3.77 20.01 8.69
C THR A 193 -3.31 18.55 8.75
N PRO A 194 -2.66 18.14 9.86
CA PRO A 194 -2.26 16.76 10.14
C PRO A 194 -3.32 15.68 9.87
N SER A 195 -4.60 16.01 10.00
CA SER A 195 -5.70 15.09 9.72
C SER A 195 -6.00 14.88 8.24
N SER A 196 -5.42 15.68 7.33
CA SER A 196 -5.60 15.54 5.88
C SER A 196 -4.81 14.37 5.29
N LEU A 197 -3.77 13.89 5.99
CA LEU A 197 -3.06 12.66 5.67
C LEU A 197 -2.76 11.87 6.94
N ILE A 198 -3.49 10.78 7.12
CA ILE A 198 -3.51 10.02 8.37
C ILE A 198 -2.62 8.78 8.23
N PRO A 199 -1.56 8.64 9.05
CA PRO A 199 -0.79 7.39 9.15
C PRO A 199 -1.73 6.23 9.54
N LEU A 200 -1.64 5.12 8.80
CA LEU A 200 -2.53 3.97 8.97
C LEU A 200 -1.81 2.75 9.55
N CYS A 201 -0.87 2.19 8.80
CA CYS A 201 -0.15 0.98 9.16
C CYS A 201 1.15 0.88 8.36
N ALA A 202 1.99 -0.10 8.70
CA ALA A 202 3.17 -0.45 7.93
C ALA A 202 3.14 -1.92 7.46
N TRP A 203 3.87 -2.22 6.39
CA TRP A 203 3.96 -3.57 5.84
C TRP A 203 5.39 -3.90 5.43
N GLU A 204 5.95 -4.96 6.01
CA GLU A 204 7.24 -5.51 5.59
C GLU A 204 7.02 -6.37 4.33
N ALA A 205 7.36 -5.82 3.17
CA ALA A 205 7.08 -6.42 1.88
C ALA A 205 8.32 -7.06 1.26
N THR A 206 8.18 -8.30 0.80
CA THR A 206 9.15 -8.99 -0.04
C THR A 206 8.54 -9.36 -1.38
N TYR A 207 9.35 -9.33 -2.43
CA TYR A 207 8.92 -9.79 -3.76
C TYR A 207 10.01 -10.61 -4.47
N PRO A 208 9.68 -11.81 -4.99
CA PRO A 208 8.44 -12.55 -4.74
C PRO A 208 8.28 -12.93 -3.26
N CYS A 209 7.05 -12.89 -2.73
CA CYS A 209 6.78 -12.87 -1.29
C CYS A 209 7.08 -14.17 -0.52
N TYR A 210 7.20 -15.30 -1.22
CA TYR A 210 7.58 -16.60 -0.66
C TYR A 210 8.87 -17.16 -1.26
N SER A 211 9.62 -16.35 -1.99
CA SER A 211 10.90 -16.79 -2.56
C SER A 211 11.99 -16.81 -1.48
N PRO A 212 12.81 -17.87 -1.38
CA PRO A 212 14.03 -17.86 -0.56
C PRO A 212 15.09 -16.85 -1.05
N SER A 213 14.85 -16.20 -2.19
CA SER A 213 15.71 -15.18 -2.78
C SER A 213 14.83 -14.04 -3.32
N PRO A 214 14.24 -13.22 -2.44
CA PRO A 214 13.47 -12.06 -2.87
C PRO A 214 14.39 -11.04 -3.53
N ILE A 215 13.91 -10.38 -4.59
CA ILE A 215 14.63 -9.34 -5.31
C ILE A 215 14.25 -7.93 -4.85
N TYR A 216 13.14 -7.79 -4.11
CA TYR A 216 12.77 -6.57 -3.39
C TYR A 216 12.50 -6.89 -1.92
N HIS A 217 12.94 -5.96 -1.07
CA HIS A 217 12.60 -5.90 0.33
C HIS A 217 12.43 -4.43 0.73
N GLN A 218 11.25 -4.08 1.23
CA GLN A 218 10.90 -2.71 1.60
C GLN A 218 9.95 -2.68 2.81
N LEU A 219 10.06 -1.63 3.61
CA LEU A 219 9.04 -1.25 4.59
C LEU A 219 8.09 -0.25 3.92
N VAL A 220 6.84 -0.66 3.71
CA VAL A 220 5.81 0.19 3.09
C VAL A 220 5.00 0.87 4.18
N LEU A 221 4.93 2.19 4.15
CA LEU A 221 4.13 3.00 5.07
C LEU A 221 2.85 3.42 4.37
N TYR A 222 1.70 3.01 4.93
CA TYR A 222 0.39 3.35 4.40
C TYR A 222 -0.17 4.57 5.12
N PHE A 223 -0.62 5.53 4.33
CA PHE A 223 -1.35 6.71 4.76
C PHE A 223 -2.74 6.71 4.13
N VAL A 224 -3.67 7.43 4.75
CA VAL A 224 -5.02 7.65 4.22
C VAL A 224 -5.20 9.14 3.98
N ALA A 225 -5.55 9.51 2.75
CA ALA A 225 -5.98 10.86 2.40
C ALA A 225 -7.46 10.84 2.03
N THR A 226 -8.21 11.82 2.48
CA THR A 226 -9.58 12.03 2.02
C THR A 226 -9.54 12.81 0.72
N TRP A 227 -10.35 12.41 -0.26
CA TRP A 227 -10.52 13.19 -1.47
C TRP A 227 -10.88 14.65 -1.14
N PRO A 228 -10.07 15.63 -1.56
CA PRO A 228 -10.29 17.01 -1.16
C PRO A 228 -11.50 17.61 -1.88
N GLN A 229 -12.39 18.24 -1.13
CA GLN A 229 -13.59 18.91 -1.68
C GLN A 229 -13.23 20.01 -2.68
N TRP A 230 -12.07 20.65 -2.51
CA TRP A 230 -11.63 21.71 -3.40
C TRP A 230 -11.15 21.23 -4.78
N LEU A 231 -10.86 19.93 -4.93
CA LEU A 231 -10.51 19.30 -6.20
C LEU A 231 -11.77 18.93 -7.00
N ASN A 232 -12.85 19.70 -6.82
CA ASN A 232 -14.21 19.44 -7.28
C ASN A 232 -14.26 18.73 -8.64
N SER A 233 -14.86 17.54 -8.64
CA SER A 233 -15.04 16.67 -9.79
C SER A 233 -15.98 17.32 -10.80
N GLN A 234 -15.47 17.72 -11.97
CA GLN A 234 -16.35 17.95 -13.11
C GLN A 234 -16.99 16.61 -13.50
N THR A 235 -18.28 16.46 -13.20
CA THR A 235 -19.08 15.23 -13.37
C THR A 235 -19.42 14.89 -14.83
N HIS A 236 -18.78 15.54 -15.81
CA HIS A 236 -19.06 15.37 -17.23
C HIS A 236 -18.47 14.08 -17.84
N PHE A 237 -17.64 13.34 -17.11
CA PHE A 237 -16.84 12.23 -17.64
C PHE A 237 -17.32 10.85 -17.15
N VAL A 238 -18.63 10.59 -17.19
CA VAL A 238 -19.22 9.35 -16.66
C VAL A 238 -20.11 8.67 -17.71
N ARG A 239 -19.92 7.37 -17.95
CA ARG A 239 -20.84 6.55 -18.76
C ARG A 239 -21.53 5.50 -17.88
N THR A 240 -22.87 5.52 -17.89
CA THR A 240 -23.71 4.60 -17.10
C THR A 240 -24.56 3.68 -17.98
N SER A 241 -24.04 3.25 -19.14
CA SER A 241 -24.81 2.48 -20.12
C SER A 241 -25.29 1.11 -19.63
N SER A 242 -24.60 0.50 -18.66
CA SER A 242 -24.84 -0.88 -18.22
C SER A 242 -25.62 -1.00 -16.90
N PHE A 243 -25.74 0.08 -16.13
CA PHE A 243 -26.44 0.09 -14.84
C PHE A 243 -27.42 1.26 -14.80
N GLN A 244 -28.64 1.02 -15.26
CA GLN A 244 -29.74 1.97 -15.13
C GLN A 244 -30.18 1.97 -13.65
N ASN A 245 -30.23 3.14 -13.00
CA ASN A 245 -30.58 3.37 -11.58
C ASN A 245 -29.44 3.29 -10.54
N VAL A 246 -28.27 3.85 -10.84
CA VAL A 246 -27.28 4.14 -9.78
C VAL A 246 -27.71 5.39 -9.02
N SER A 247 -28.05 5.24 -7.74
CA SER A 247 -28.37 6.36 -6.84
C SER A 247 -27.27 7.43 -6.88
N SER A 248 -27.65 8.70 -6.84
CA SER A 248 -26.70 9.83 -6.73
C SER A 248 -25.81 9.72 -5.48
N SER A 249 -26.27 9.01 -4.45
CA SER A 249 -25.50 8.71 -3.23
C SER A 249 -24.32 7.76 -3.46
N PHE A 250 -24.22 7.09 -4.61
CA PHE A 250 -23.14 6.15 -4.94
C PHE A 250 -22.10 6.75 -5.91
N ARG A 251 -22.09 8.08 -6.08
CA ARG A 251 -21.11 8.77 -6.92
C ARG A 251 -20.01 9.34 -6.05
N PRO A 252 -18.86 8.65 -5.90
CA PRO A 252 -17.69 9.29 -5.33
C PRO A 252 -17.27 10.47 -6.22
N PRO A 253 -16.36 11.34 -5.77
CA PRO A 253 -15.75 12.31 -6.66
C PRO A 253 -15.00 11.52 -7.74
N LEU A 254 -15.51 11.58 -8.96
CA LEU A 254 -14.94 10.92 -10.14
C LEU A 254 -14.13 11.97 -10.90
N PRO A 255 -12.83 12.16 -10.56
CA PRO A 255 -12.00 13.16 -11.22
C PRO A 255 -11.72 12.78 -12.66
N ARG A 256 -11.33 13.77 -13.46
CA ARG A 256 -10.59 13.47 -14.67
C ARG A 256 -9.15 13.09 -14.28
N LEU A 257 -8.77 11.84 -14.51
CA LEU A 257 -7.39 11.39 -14.27
C LEU A 257 -6.50 11.67 -15.49
N ASN A 258 -5.20 11.74 -15.24
CA ASN A 258 -4.17 11.81 -16.28
C ASN A 258 -3.04 10.83 -15.97
N LEU A 259 -3.42 9.56 -15.82
CA LEU A 259 -2.55 8.47 -15.38
C LEU A 259 -1.23 8.43 -16.16
N GLN A 260 -0.12 8.28 -15.43
CA GLN A 260 1.20 8.09 -16.03
C GLN A 260 1.32 6.65 -16.52
N SER A 261 1.27 6.43 -17.84
CA SER A 261 1.15 5.09 -18.41
C SER A 261 2.29 4.13 -18.07
N ASP A 262 3.48 4.66 -17.77
CA ASP A 262 4.66 3.87 -17.37
C ASP A 262 4.57 3.39 -15.91
N GLU A 263 3.70 4.01 -15.10
CA GLU A 263 3.56 3.76 -13.67
C GLU A 263 2.21 3.15 -13.30
N VAL A 264 1.16 3.54 -14.01
CA VAL A 264 -0.22 3.17 -13.78
C VAL A 264 -0.89 2.76 -15.08
N ARG A 265 -1.42 1.54 -15.11
CA ARG A 265 -2.20 1.04 -16.25
C ARG A 265 -3.63 1.59 -16.24
N THR A 266 -4.29 1.64 -15.08
CA THR A 266 -5.69 2.07 -14.94
C THR A 266 -6.00 2.31 -13.46
N ALA A 267 -7.18 2.84 -13.14
CA ALA A 267 -7.66 3.06 -11.79
C ALA A 267 -9.09 2.53 -11.63
N ILE A 268 -9.43 2.12 -10.40
CA ILE A 268 -10.77 1.71 -10.00
C ILE A 268 -11.17 2.39 -8.70
N TRP A 269 -12.46 2.66 -8.55
CA TRP A 269 -13.07 3.07 -7.29
C TRP A 269 -13.87 1.91 -6.71
N LEU A 270 -13.50 1.48 -5.51
CA LEU A 270 -14.11 0.35 -4.84
C LEU A 270 -15.02 0.81 -3.71
N PRO A 271 -16.30 0.41 -3.69
CA PRO A 271 -17.19 0.67 -2.55
C PRO A 271 -16.84 -0.23 -1.37
N THR A 272 -17.28 0.16 -0.16
CA THR A 272 -17.10 -0.63 1.07
C THR A 272 -17.44 -2.11 0.93
N SER A 273 -18.52 -2.47 0.22
CA SER A 273 -18.91 -3.87 0.05
C SER A 273 -17.87 -4.72 -0.71
N VAL A 274 -17.12 -4.12 -1.65
CA VAL A 274 -16.01 -4.81 -2.33
C VAL A 274 -14.78 -4.86 -1.43
N LEU A 275 -14.55 -3.81 -0.63
CA LEU A 275 -13.45 -3.78 0.34
C LEU A 275 -13.64 -4.83 1.45
N GLU A 276 -14.87 -5.05 1.92
CA GLU A 276 -15.21 -6.12 2.85
C GLU A 276 -14.94 -7.50 2.24
N TRP A 277 -15.26 -7.69 0.96
CA TRP A 277 -14.92 -8.91 0.22
C TRP A 277 -13.40 -9.15 0.19
N ILE A 278 -12.59 -8.10 -0.02
CA ILE A 278 -11.12 -8.20 0.04
C ILE A 278 -10.64 -8.68 1.41
N ILE A 279 -11.27 -8.21 2.51
CA ILE A 279 -10.91 -8.68 3.86
C ILE A 279 -11.26 -10.16 4.06
N GLN A 280 -12.42 -10.60 3.56
CA GLN A 280 -12.82 -12.00 3.64
C GLN A 280 -11.83 -12.90 2.87
N ASP A 281 -11.45 -12.48 1.66
CA ASP A 281 -10.45 -13.16 0.85
C ASP A 281 -9.07 -13.18 1.53
N TRP A 282 -8.66 -12.07 2.15
CA TRP A 282 -7.44 -11.97 2.94
C TRP A 282 -7.42 -12.94 4.12
N ALA A 283 -8.49 -12.96 4.92
CA ALA A 283 -8.60 -13.86 6.08
C ALA A 283 -8.52 -15.33 5.66
N LEU A 284 -9.19 -15.69 4.57
CA LEU A 284 -9.10 -17.01 3.97
C LEU A 284 -7.65 -17.32 3.53
N PHE A 285 -7.04 -16.41 2.77
CA PHE A 285 -5.66 -16.55 2.30
C PHE A 285 -4.68 -16.78 3.46
N GLN A 286 -4.81 -16.02 4.55
CA GLN A 286 -3.98 -16.18 5.75
C GLN A 286 -4.18 -17.57 6.40
N SER A 287 -5.42 -18.05 6.48
CA SER A 287 -5.74 -19.37 7.06
C SER A 287 -5.11 -20.52 6.26
N LEU A 288 -5.13 -20.43 4.93
CA LEU A 288 -4.52 -21.40 4.03
C LEU A 288 -2.99 -21.38 4.11
N GLY A 289 -2.40 -20.20 4.23
CA GLY A 289 -0.95 -20.03 4.41
C GLY A 289 -0.44 -20.69 5.70
N ARG A 290 -1.15 -20.51 6.83
CA ARG A 290 -0.79 -21.12 8.13
C ARG A 290 -0.87 -22.66 8.09
N ASN A 291 -1.83 -23.21 7.37
CA ASN A 291 -2.02 -24.66 7.25
C ASN A 291 -0.97 -25.32 6.33
N SER A 292 -0.31 -24.54 5.47
CA SER A 292 0.69 -25.01 4.49
C SER A 292 2.13 -25.03 5.05
N SER A 293 2.34 -24.57 6.28
CA SER A 293 3.65 -24.56 6.97
C SER A 293 4.04 -25.90 7.62
N GLY A 294 3.17 -26.93 7.57
CA GLY A 294 3.48 -28.29 8.04
C GLY A 294 4.11 -29.16 6.96
N ALA A 295 5.21 -29.85 7.27
CA ALA A 295 6.04 -30.63 6.32
C ALA A 295 5.38 -31.87 5.67
N ASN A 296 4.08 -32.09 5.85
CA ASN A 296 3.34 -33.15 5.19
C ASN A 296 1.88 -32.73 5.09
N LYS A 297 1.35 -32.53 3.87
CA LYS A 297 -0.06 -32.76 3.52
C LYS A 297 -0.32 -32.57 2.03
N SER A 298 -1.23 -33.40 1.54
CA SER A 298 -1.77 -33.52 0.19
C SER A 298 -2.32 -32.20 -0.38
N PRO A 299 -2.54 -32.08 -1.70
CA PRO A 299 -3.12 -30.88 -2.30
C PRO A 299 -4.44 -30.57 -1.60
N LEU A 300 -4.55 -29.39 -0.98
CA LEU A 300 -5.81 -28.91 -0.46
C LEU A 300 -6.82 -28.90 -1.62
N THR A 301 -7.89 -29.68 -1.48
CA THR A 301 -9.02 -29.68 -2.40
C THR A 301 -9.59 -28.26 -2.47
N SER A 302 -9.96 -27.86 -3.68
CA SER A 302 -10.37 -26.53 -4.14
C SER A 302 -11.66 -25.97 -3.52
N SER A 303 -12.05 -26.40 -2.32
CA SER A 303 -13.36 -26.09 -1.72
C SER A 303 -13.40 -24.81 -0.87
N GLY A 304 -12.28 -24.09 -0.73
CA GLY A 304 -12.17 -22.97 0.20
C GLY A 304 -12.23 -21.57 -0.41
N THR A 305 -12.17 -21.40 -1.73
CA THR A 305 -12.08 -20.07 -2.35
C THR A 305 -13.37 -19.28 -2.20
N VAL A 306 -13.29 -18.01 -1.80
CA VAL A 306 -14.41 -17.07 -1.97
C VAL A 306 -14.72 -17.04 -3.47
N GLU A 307 -15.88 -17.57 -3.85
CA GLU A 307 -16.27 -17.71 -5.26
C GLU A 307 -16.20 -16.34 -5.96
N SER A 308 -15.32 -16.20 -6.94
CA SER A 308 -15.18 -14.98 -7.76
C SER A 308 -16.46 -14.66 -8.53
N SER A 309 -17.34 -15.65 -8.74
CA SER A 309 -18.68 -15.47 -9.34
C SER A 309 -19.62 -14.61 -8.48
N LYS A 310 -19.31 -14.40 -7.19
CA LYS A 310 -20.09 -13.54 -6.28
C LYS A 310 -19.65 -12.07 -6.28
N LEU A 311 -18.51 -11.73 -6.89
CA LEU A 311 -18.00 -10.36 -6.95
C LEU A 311 -18.61 -9.58 -8.14
N SER A 312 -19.94 -9.54 -8.24
CA SER A 312 -20.66 -8.82 -9.31
C SER A 312 -20.98 -7.36 -8.96
N THR A 313 -20.57 -6.90 -7.77
CA THR A 313 -20.81 -5.53 -7.31
C THR A 313 -20.28 -4.52 -8.34
N PRO A 314 -21.09 -3.52 -8.73
CA PRO A 314 -20.64 -2.48 -9.65
C PRO A 314 -19.55 -1.62 -9.03
N ILE A 315 -18.50 -1.35 -9.80
CA ILE A 315 -17.37 -0.48 -9.44
C ILE A 315 -17.13 0.54 -10.55
N TRP A 316 -16.57 1.69 -10.19
CA TRP A 316 -16.13 2.66 -11.18
C TRP A 316 -14.76 2.27 -11.70
N TYR A 317 -14.62 2.20 -13.01
CA TYR A 317 -13.40 1.87 -13.72
C TYR A 317 -12.99 3.04 -14.61
N TRP A 318 -11.73 3.46 -14.54
CA TRP A 318 -11.20 4.53 -15.40
C TRP A 318 -10.71 3.96 -16.74
N GLN A 319 -11.40 4.32 -17.81
CA GLN A 319 -11.00 3.94 -19.17
C GLN A 319 -10.07 5.00 -19.78
N ASN A 320 -8.84 4.61 -20.07
CA ASN A 320 -7.79 5.54 -20.53
C ASN A 320 -8.06 6.14 -21.90
N GLU A 321 -8.54 5.35 -22.87
CA GLU A 321 -8.72 5.81 -24.25
C GLU A 321 -9.81 6.88 -24.34
N SER A 322 -10.93 6.65 -23.65
CA SER A 322 -12.07 7.57 -23.62
C SER A 322 -11.94 8.65 -22.53
N ARG A 323 -10.96 8.51 -21.62
CA ARG A 323 -10.74 9.40 -20.47
C ARG A 323 -12.01 9.64 -19.66
N CYS A 324 -12.74 8.56 -19.38
CA CYS A 324 -13.99 8.59 -18.63
C CYS A 324 -14.08 7.44 -17.63
N TRP A 325 -14.96 7.62 -16.66
CA TRP A 325 -15.35 6.57 -15.72
C TRP A 325 -16.53 5.78 -16.27
N ASP A 326 -16.37 4.46 -16.28
CA ASP A 326 -17.38 3.50 -16.67
C ASP A 326 -17.76 2.65 -15.46
N LEU A 327 -19.03 2.31 -15.33
CA LEU A 327 -19.49 1.39 -14.28
C LEU A 327 -19.47 -0.05 -14.79
N LYS A 328 -18.77 -0.93 -14.09
CA LYS A 328 -18.47 -2.31 -14.49
C LYS A 328 -18.54 -3.26 -13.31
N ALA A 329 -18.69 -4.57 -13.55
CA ALA A 329 -18.69 -5.54 -12.47
C ALA A 329 -17.26 -5.77 -11.92
N ALA A 330 -17.10 -5.83 -10.61
CA ALA A 330 -15.79 -5.97 -9.98
C ALA A 330 -15.02 -7.24 -10.40
N ASN A 331 -15.72 -8.35 -10.66
CA ASN A 331 -15.12 -9.61 -11.15
C ASN A 331 -14.54 -9.53 -12.57
N GLU A 332 -14.84 -8.47 -13.35
CA GLU A 332 -14.15 -8.20 -14.61
C GLU A 332 -12.67 -7.82 -14.39
N PHE A 333 -12.33 -7.32 -13.18
CA PHE A 333 -11.01 -6.74 -12.89
C PHE A 333 -10.28 -7.40 -11.73
N MET A 334 -11.02 -7.94 -10.76
CA MET A 334 -10.46 -8.44 -9.51
C MET A 334 -10.67 -9.95 -9.37
N CYS A 335 -9.66 -10.63 -8.84
CA CYS A 335 -9.75 -12.05 -8.48
C CYS A 335 -9.23 -12.30 -7.05
N PRO A 336 -9.60 -13.43 -6.44
CA PRO A 336 -9.07 -13.85 -5.14
C PRO A 336 -7.53 -13.90 -5.09
N LEU A 337 -6.97 -13.67 -3.91
CA LEU A 337 -5.59 -13.96 -3.57
C LEU A 337 -5.33 -15.47 -3.72
N LYS A 338 -4.23 -15.82 -4.36
CA LYS A 338 -3.85 -17.22 -4.57
C LYS A 338 -2.71 -17.60 -3.64
N PRO A 339 -2.84 -18.68 -2.82
CA PRO A 339 -1.70 -19.25 -2.11
C PRO A 339 -0.65 -19.67 -3.14
N GLN A 340 0.52 -19.03 -3.14
CA GLN A 340 1.59 -19.46 -4.04
C GLN A 340 2.06 -20.85 -3.59
N GLY A 341 1.88 -21.86 -4.44
CA GLY A 341 2.56 -23.14 -4.25
C GLY A 341 4.07 -22.91 -4.25
N ARG A 342 4.80 -23.58 -3.35
CA ARG A 342 6.26 -23.64 -3.44
C ARG A 342 6.59 -24.27 -4.81
N ARG A 343 7.18 -23.47 -5.70
CA ARG A 343 7.39 -23.70 -7.15
C ARG A 343 6.22 -23.19 -8.00
N GLU A 344 6.29 -21.92 -8.37
CA GLU A 344 6.58 -21.59 -9.77
C GLU A 344 7.58 -20.43 -9.82
N PRO A 345 8.82 -20.67 -10.27
CA PRO A 345 9.60 -19.62 -10.91
C PRO A 345 8.97 -19.40 -12.30
N GLU A 346 8.65 -18.15 -12.63
CA GLU A 346 8.48 -17.73 -14.02
C GLU A 346 7.46 -18.52 -14.87
N ASP A 347 6.17 -18.20 -14.74
CA ASP A 347 5.24 -18.38 -15.87
C ASP A 347 4.32 -17.17 -16.10
N CYS A 348 4.90 -15.98 -15.93
CA CYS A 348 4.37 -14.73 -16.50
C CYS A 348 5.04 -14.36 -17.84
N SER A 349 5.68 -15.34 -18.49
CA SER A 349 6.28 -15.22 -19.83
C SER A 349 5.46 -15.90 -20.93
N SER A 350 4.47 -16.73 -20.59
CA SER A 350 3.44 -17.15 -21.55
C SER A 350 2.40 -16.03 -21.66
N ALA A 351 2.08 -15.64 -22.90
CA ALA A 351 1.23 -14.50 -23.30
C ALA A 351 0.32 -13.99 -22.17
N LYS A 352 0.71 -12.89 -21.51
CA LYS A 352 -0.09 -12.25 -20.47
C LYS A 352 -1.44 -11.95 -21.07
N ASP A 353 -2.44 -12.72 -20.67
CA ASP A 353 -3.81 -12.43 -21.03
C ASP A 353 -4.21 -11.17 -20.26
N LEU A 354 -3.95 -10.02 -20.88
CA LEU A 354 -4.17 -8.67 -20.35
C LEU A 354 -5.64 -8.43 -19.96
N SER A 355 -6.54 -9.34 -20.35
CA SER A 355 -7.96 -9.33 -20.03
C SER A 355 -8.33 -10.04 -18.73
N LYS A 356 -7.42 -10.83 -18.15
CA LYS A 356 -7.73 -11.59 -16.92
C LYS A 356 -7.74 -10.69 -15.68
N PRO A 357 -8.68 -10.92 -14.74
CA PRO A 357 -8.71 -10.23 -13.48
C PRO A 357 -7.48 -10.57 -12.63
N THR A 358 -7.05 -9.62 -11.81
CA THR A 358 -5.83 -9.70 -11.00
C THR A 358 -6.14 -9.47 -9.52
N PRO A 359 -5.32 -10.00 -8.59
CA PRO A 359 -5.54 -9.77 -7.17
C PRO A 359 -5.06 -8.38 -6.74
N VAL A 360 -5.46 -7.98 -5.52
CA VAL A 360 -4.77 -6.91 -4.78
C VAL A 360 -3.44 -7.42 -4.23
N SER A 361 -2.52 -6.51 -3.89
CA SER A 361 -1.33 -6.91 -3.15
C SER A 361 -1.70 -7.31 -1.71
N THR A 362 -0.89 -8.18 -1.09
CA THR A 362 -1.11 -8.59 0.31
C THR A 362 -0.97 -7.42 1.28
N GLY A 363 -0.05 -6.48 1.01
CA GLY A 363 0.05 -5.23 1.76
C GLY A 363 -1.18 -4.35 1.61
N THR A 364 -1.75 -4.28 0.40
CA THR A 364 -3.03 -3.57 0.16
C THR A 364 -4.16 -4.20 0.96
N ALA A 365 -4.30 -5.53 0.94
CA ALA A 365 -5.33 -6.22 1.70
C ALA A 365 -5.20 -5.98 3.23
N TYR A 366 -3.96 -6.02 3.73
CA TYR A 366 -3.65 -5.67 5.11
C TYR A 366 -4.02 -4.22 5.46
N ALA A 367 -3.69 -3.27 4.58
CA ALA A 367 -4.01 -1.86 4.78
C ALA A 367 -5.53 -1.60 4.72
N VAL A 368 -6.26 -2.23 3.81
CA VAL A 368 -7.73 -2.15 3.74
C VAL A 368 -8.37 -2.70 5.04
N THR A 369 -7.81 -3.77 5.61
CA THR A 369 -8.26 -4.32 6.89
C THR A 369 -8.13 -3.29 8.02
N ASN A 370 -6.99 -2.61 8.09
CA ASN A 370 -6.75 -1.55 9.08
C ASN A 370 -7.61 -0.31 8.84
N TRP A 371 -7.87 0.05 7.57
CA TRP A 371 -8.72 1.17 7.21
C TRP A 371 -10.18 0.93 7.64
N LEU A 372 -10.77 -0.23 7.30
CA LEU A 372 -12.14 -0.57 7.73
C LEU A 372 -12.27 -0.67 9.24
N SER A 373 -11.27 -1.27 9.92
CA SER A 373 -11.26 -1.32 11.39
C SER A 373 -11.28 0.06 12.03
N LYS A 374 -10.60 1.03 11.42
CA LYS A 374 -10.56 2.42 11.89
C LYS A 374 -11.87 3.16 11.63
N LEU A 375 -12.56 2.87 10.52
CA LEU A 375 -13.89 3.42 10.25
C LEU A 375 -14.92 2.95 11.26
N HIS A 376 -14.98 1.65 11.54
CA HIS A 376 -15.93 1.10 12.53
C HIS A 376 -15.67 1.54 13.98
N GLN A 377 -14.51 2.12 14.29
CA GLN A 377 -14.22 2.72 15.60
C GLN A 377 -14.70 4.17 15.70
N LEU A 378 -15.05 4.81 14.58
CA LEU A 378 -15.51 6.19 14.50
C LEU A 378 -17.05 6.30 14.46
N ASP A 379 -17.73 5.21 14.06
CA ASP A 379 -19.18 5.01 14.18
C ASP A 379 -19.57 4.56 15.59
#